data_AF-A0A928PVA7-F1
#
_entry.id   AF-A0A928PVA7-F1
#
_cell.length_a   1.000
_cell.length_b   1.000
_cell.length_c   1.000
_cell.angle_alpha   90.00
_cell.angle_beta   90.00
_cell.angle_gamma   90.00
#
_symmetry.space_group_name_H-M   'P 1'
#
loop_
_entity.id
_entity.type
_entity.pdbx_description
1 polymer ?
#
loop_
_entity_poly.entity_id
_entity_poly.type
_entity_poly.pdbx_seq_one_letter_code
_entity_poly.pdbx_strand_id
1 'polypeptide(L)'
;MTKDTTRLVEELSLCKDFNTYYDEHRDYMVQQSLSELLETLIEKHGLKKSQVIRAAEMSEVYAYQILSGLRIPERNKLLNLAVAMQLPLDEVQTLLRCAGYSTLYVKLPFDCVLLYGICHHLSVVQINDILYDYGLETLR
;
A
#
# COMPACT_ATOMS: atom_id res chain seq x y z
N MET A 1 14.60 16.63 -6.31
CA MET A 1 13.76 16.49 -7.53
C MET A 1 13.52 15.00 -7.72
N THR A 2 12.28 14.54 -7.71
CA THR A 2 11.93 13.14 -7.94
C THR A 2 12.15 12.80 -9.42
N LYS A 3 13.09 11.90 -9.72
CA LYS A 3 13.20 11.31 -11.07
C LYS A 3 11.96 10.44 -11.32
N ASP A 4 11.39 10.54 -12.52
CA ASP A 4 10.25 9.72 -12.96
C ASP A 4 10.67 8.25 -13.12
N THR A 5 9.79 7.32 -12.76
CA THR A 5 10.00 5.87 -12.93
C THR A 5 10.32 5.50 -14.39
N THR A 6 9.66 6.12 -15.37
CA THR A 6 9.94 5.88 -16.80
C THR A 6 11.38 6.21 -17.14
N ARG A 7 11.89 7.32 -16.61
CA ARG A 7 13.28 7.75 -16.83
C ARG A 7 14.29 6.82 -16.17
N LEU A 8 14.02 6.34 -14.95
CA LEU A 8 14.88 5.36 -14.29
C LEU A 8 14.94 4.05 -15.07
N VAL A 9 13.82 3.60 -15.65
CA VAL A 9 13.79 2.40 -16.50
C VAL A 9 14.58 2.60 -17.79
N GLU A 10 14.43 3.74 -18.46
CA GLU A 10 15.23 4.08 -19.65
C GLU A 10 16.72 4.08 -19.34
N GLU A 11 17.16 4.78 -18.28
CA GLU A 11 18.56 4.85 -17.86
C GLU A 11 19.12 3.47 -17.48
N LEU A 12 18.34 2.65 -16.76
CA LEU A 12 18.70 1.26 -16.44
C LEU A 12 18.81 0.38 -17.69
N SER A 13 17.91 0.55 -18.67
CA SER A 13 17.93 -0.26 -19.91
C SER A 13 19.12 0.04 -20.81
N LEU A 14 19.65 1.27 -20.72
CA LEU A 14 20.79 1.74 -21.51
C LEU A 14 22.13 1.57 -20.78
N CYS A 15 22.11 1.20 -19.48
CA CYS A 15 23.33 1.10 -18.70
C CYS A 15 24.21 -0.07 -19.17
N LYS A 16 25.53 0.13 -19.18
CA LYS A 16 26.51 -0.91 -19.51
C LYS A 16 27.00 -1.68 -18.29
N ASP A 17 26.87 -1.07 -17.11
CA ASP A 17 27.27 -1.63 -15.82
C ASP A 17 26.20 -1.32 -14.77
N PHE A 18 25.67 -2.37 -14.15
CA PHE A 18 24.61 -2.25 -13.16
C PHE A 18 25.09 -1.64 -11.86
N ASN A 19 26.33 -1.92 -11.43
CA ASN A 19 26.83 -1.43 -10.14
C ASN A 19 26.95 0.09 -10.14
N THR A 20 27.54 0.67 -11.20
CA THR A 20 27.63 2.11 -11.40
C THR A 20 26.24 2.74 -11.40
N TYR A 21 25.29 2.17 -12.15
CA TYR A 21 23.91 2.66 -12.16
C TYR A 21 23.30 2.64 -10.76
N TYR A 22 23.42 1.52 -10.04
CA TYR A 22 22.81 1.35 -8.73
C TYR A 22 23.39 2.32 -7.69
N ASP A 23 24.71 2.53 -7.69
CA ASP A 23 25.36 3.46 -6.77
C ASP A 23 24.99 4.93 -7.06
N GLU A 24 24.92 5.34 -8.33
CA GLU A 24 24.49 6.70 -8.72
C GLU A 24 23.01 6.97 -8.41
N HIS A 25 22.19 5.92 -8.33
CA HIS A 25 20.74 6.03 -8.15
C HIS A 25 20.24 5.56 -6.79
N ARG A 26 21.16 5.28 -5.84
CA ARG A 26 20.82 4.75 -4.52
C ARG A 26 19.79 5.61 -3.79
N ASP A 27 19.89 6.93 -3.88
CA ASP A 27 18.96 7.88 -3.25
C ASP A 27 17.54 7.84 -3.84
N TYR A 28 17.35 7.26 -5.03
CA TYR A 28 16.04 7.07 -5.65
C TYR A 28 15.41 5.71 -5.32
N MET A 29 16.16 4.80 -4.67
CA MET A 29 15.62 3.51 -4.24
C MET A 29 14.74 3.68 -3.00
N VAL A 30 13.82 2.75 -2.79
CA VAL A 30 13.00 2.73 -1.56
C VAL A 30 13.93 2.46 -0.37
N GLN A 31 14.19 3.48 0.44
CA GLN A 31 15.06 3.38 1.63
C GLN A 31 14.27 3.07 2.92
N GLN A 32 12.98 3.39 2.94
CA GLN A 32 12.11 3.23 4.11
C GLN A 32 11.46 1.84 4.10
N SER A 33 11.44 1.17 5.26
CA SER A 33 10.71 -0.08 5.44
C SER A 33 9.19 0.14 5.46
N LEU A 34 8.43 -0.91 5.16
CA LEU A 34 6.97 -0.84 5.19
C LEU A 34 6.42 -0.39 6.55
N SER A 35 6.99 -0.90 7.65
CA SER A 35 6.57 -0.53 9.00
C SER A 35 6.86 0.93 9.32
N GLU A 36 8.01 1.47 8.90
CA GLU A 36 8.33 2.89 9.08
C GLU A 36 7.39 3.78 8.26
N LEU A 37 7.05 3.36 7.03
CA LEU A 37 6.09 4.11 6.20
C LEU A 37 4.70 4.10 6.82
N LEU A 38 4.23 2.94 7.31
CA LEU A 38 2.96 2.84 8.04
C LEU A 38 2.94 3.73 9.28
N GLU A 39 4.03 3.73 10.07
CA GLU A 39 4.15 4.61 11.23
C GLU A 39 4.07 6.09 10.84
N THR A 40 4.82 6.49 9.81
CA THR A 40 4.83 7.85 9.28
C THR A 40 3.43 8.29 8.84
N LEU A 41 2.68 7.40 8.18
CA LEU A 41 1.32 7.68 7.73
C LEU A 41 0.34 7.77 8.91
N ILE A 42 0.46 6.88 9.92
CA ILE A 42 -0.35 6.95 11.14
C ILE A 42 -0.15 8.29 11.85
N GLU A 43 1.10 8.73 12.01
CA GLU A 43 1.43 10.02 12.63
C GLU A 43 0.95 11.20 11.79
N LYS A 44 1.20 11.17 10.48
CA LYS A 44 0.79 12.22 9.53
C LYS A 44 -0.71 12.47 9.56
N HIS A 45 -1.51 11.41 9.67
CA HIS A 45 -2.97 11.49 9.72
C HIS A 45 -3.53 11.62 11.15
N GLY A 46 -2.67 11.72 12.18
CA GLY A 46 -3.09 11.88 13.57
C GLY A 46 -3.88 10.68 14.12
N LEU A 47 -3.65 9.48 13.58
CA LEU A 47 -4.39 8.27 13.91
C LEU A 47 -3.80 7.58 15.14
N LYS A 48 -4.65 6.91 15.92
CA LYS A 48 -4.18 5.98 16.96
C LYS A 48 -4.07 4.57 16.38
N LYS A 49 -2.94 3.90 16.62
CA LYS A 49 -2.73 2.50 16.20
C LYS A 49 -3.89 1.58 16.57
N SER A 50 -4.43 1.73 17.79
CA SER A 50 -5.57 0.92 18.25
C SER A 50 -6.85 1.14 17.45
N GLN A 51 -7.08 2.34 16.92
CA GLN A 51 -8.22 2.62 16.04
C GLN A 51 -8.01 1.96 14.68
N VAL A 52 -6.82 2.10 14.11
CA VAL A 52 -6.46 1.46 12.83
C VAL A 52 -6.61 -0.06 12.91
N ILE A 53 -6.04 -0.68 13.96
CA ILE A 53 -6.09 -2.13 14.15
C ILE A 53 -7.53 -2.64 14.21
N ARG A 54 -8.41 -1.95 14.94
CA ARG A 54 -9.83 -2.33 15.05
C ARG A 54 -10.61 -2.17 13.75
N ALA A 55 -10.29 -1.16 12.96
CA ALA A 55 -10.98 -0.87 11.69
C ALA A 55 -10.45 -1.70 10.50
N ALA A 56 -9.31 -2.39 10.66
CA ALA A 56 -8.67 -3.16 9.60
C ALA A 56 -9.28 -4.55 9.37
N GLU A 57 -10.34 -4.93 10.08
CA GLU A 57 -11.05 -6.21 9.91
C GLU A 57 -10.08 -7.41 9.85
N MET A 58 -9.12 -7.46 10.79
CA MET A 58 -8.17 -8.55 10.92
C MET A 58 -7.79 -8.78 12.38
N SER A 59 -7.11 -9.89 12.66
CA SER A 59 -6.61 -10.18 14.02
C SER A 59 -5.71 -9.07 14.54
N GLU A 60 -5.99 -8.59 15.76
CA GLU A 60 -5.19 -7.53 16.40
C GLU A 60 -3.71 -7.93 16.52
N VAL A 61 -3.44 -9.21 16.80
CA VAL A 61 -2.08 -9.75 16.89
C VAL A 61 -1.37 -9.64 15.54
N TYR A 62 -2.07 -9.97 14.45
CA TYR A 62 -1.51 -9.91 13.11
C TYR A 62 -1.26 -8.45 12.66
N ALA A 63 -2.21 -7.55 12.92
CA ALA A 63 -2.06 -6.12 12.64
C ALA A 63 -0.88 -5.52 13.41
N TYR A 64 -0.73 -5.87 14.70
CA TYR A 64 0.39 -5.42 15.50
C TYR A 64 1.73 -5.92 14.95
N GLN A 65 1.83 -7.19 14.54
CA GLN A 65 3.03 -7.74 13.92
C GLN A 65 3.43 -6.99 12.63
N ILE A 66 2.46 -6.54 11.84
CA ILE A 66 2.72 -5.73 10.65
C ILE A 66 3.26 -4.35 11.04
N LEU A 67 2.57 -3.66 11.94
CA LEU A 67 2.96 -2.31 12.38
C LEU A 67 4.32 -2.29 13.10
N SER A 68 4.70 -3.38 13.76
CA SER A 68 6.00 -3.53 14.41
C SER A 68 7.10 -4.06 13.48
N GLY A 69 6.81 -4.27 12.19
CA GLY A 69 7.77 -4.80 11.21
C GLY A 69 8.13 -6.29 11.38
N LEU A 70 7.43 -7.02 12.25
CA LEU A 70 7.67 -8.46 12.48
C LEU A 70 7.06 -9.34 11.39
N ARG A 71 6.14 -8.79 10.58
CA ARG A 71 5.46 -9.54 9.51
C ARG A 71 5.21 -8.67 8.29
N ILE A 72 5.53 -9.20 7.12
CA ILE A 72 5.15 -8.60 5.84
C ILE A 72 3.72 -9.09 5.50
N PRO A 73 2.74 -8.19 5.38
CA PRO A 73 1.36 -8.57 5.06
C PRO A 73 1.22 -8.93 3.59
N GLU A 74 0.27 -9.81 3.27
CA GLU A 74 -0.19 -9.99 1.90
C GLU A 74 -0.86 -8.71 1.37
N ARG A 75 -0.96 -8.55 0.05
CA ARG A 75 -1.51 -7.35 -0.60
C ARG A 75 -2.87 -6.95 -0.04
N ASN A 76 -3.80 -7.89 0.10
CA ASN A 76 -5.15 -7.60 0.60
C ASN A 76 -5.13 -7.16 2.06
N LYS A 77 -4.28 -7.77 2.90
CA LYS A 77 -4.09 -7.34 4.28
C LYS A 77 -3.50 -5.93 4.39
N LEU A 78 -2.62 -5.56 3.46
CA LEU A 78 -2.12 -4.20 3.38
C LEU A 78 -3.21 -3.22 2.95
N LEU A 79 -4.08 -3.62 2.01
CA LEU A 79 -5.24 -2.83 1.60
C LEU A 79 -6.24 -2.62 2.74
N ASN A 80 -6.47 -3.61 3.60
CA ASN A 80 -7.28 -3.43 4.81
C ASN A 80 -6.73 -2.31 5.69
N LEU A 81 -5.42 -2.28 5.94
CA LEU A 81 -4.79 -1.22 6.74
C LEU A 81 -4.92 0.14 6.06
N ALA A 82 -4.67 0.23 4.76
CA ALA A 82 -4.83 1.46 3.99
C ALA A 82 -6.27 2.02 4.06
N VAL A 83 -7.27 1.16 3.90
CA VAL A 83 -8.69 1.52 4.02
C VAL A 83 -9.04 1.90 5.46
N ALA A 84 -8.57 1.15 6.46
CA ALA A 84 -8.80 1.46 7.88
C ALA A 84 -8.20 2.81 8.30
N MET A 85 -7.06 3.16 7.70
CA MET A 85 -6.40 4.45 7.86
C MET A 85 -7.03 5.57 7.02
N GLN A 86 -8.01 5.26 6.17
CA GLN A 86 -8.67 6.20 5.26
C GLN A 86 -7.67 6.96 4.37
N LEU A 87 -6.63 6.26 3.90
CA LEU A 87 -5.58 6.86 3.10
C LEU A 87 -6.09 7.32 1.73
N PRO A 88 -5.63 8.49 1.24
CA PRO A 88 -5.88 8.89 -0.13
C PRO A 88 -5.16 7.97 -1.12
N LEU A 89 -5.67 7.91 -2.35
CA LEU A 89 -5.23 6.94 -3.35
C LEU A 89 -3.72 7.00 -3.63
N ASP A 90 -3.13 8.18 -3.71
CA ASP A 90 -1.69 8.36 -3.94
C ASP A 90 -0.82 7.72 -2.86
N GLU A 91 -1.26 7.80 -1.60
CA GLU A 91 -0.59 7.16 -0.46
C GLU A 91 -0.81 5.65 -0.46
N VAL A 92 -2.02 5.17 -0.77
CA VAL A 92 -2.28 3.73 -0.97
C VAL A 92 -1.36 3.18 -2.06
N GLN A 93 -1.18 3.92 -3.16
CA GLN A 93 -0.30 3.49 -4.23
C GLN A 93 1.17 3.48 -3.82
N THR A 94 1.59 4.44 -3.01
CA THR A 94 2.95 4.48 -2.45
C THR A 94 3.19 3.32 -1.50
N LEU A 95 2.21 3.00 -0.66
CA LEU A 95 2.25 1.88 0.28
C LEU A 95 2.39 0.53 -0.45
N LEU A 96 1.60 0.31 -1.52
CA LEU A 96 1.70 -0.89 -2.36
C LEU A 96 3.09 -1.01 -3.01
N ARG A 97 3.62 0.08 -3.56
CA ARG A 97 4.98 0.07 -4.16
C ARG A 97 6.07 -0.21 -3.12
N CYS A 98 5.97 0.39 -1.94
CA CYS A 98 6.91 0.16 -0.84
C CYS A 98 6.92 -1.31 -0.41
N ALA A 99 5.76 -1.96 -0.39
CA ALA A 99 5.63 -3.39 -0.10
C ALA A 99 5.98 -4.32 -1.29
N GLY A 100 6.32 -3.77 -2.46
CA GLY A 100 6.62 -4.56 -3.67
C GLY A 100 5.39 -5.13 -4.38
N TYR A 101 4.20 -4.60 -4.11
CA TYR A 101 2.95 -5.01 -4.76
C TYR A 101 2.58 -4.16 -5.96
N SER A 102 1.80 -4.76 -6.86
CA SER A 102 1.19 -4.03 -7.98
C SER A 102 0.24 -2.96 -7.48
N THR A 103 0.26 -1.82 -8.17
CA THR A 103 -0.68 -0.72 -7.95
C THR A 103 -2.12 -1.14 -8.24
N LEU A 104 -3.12 -0.38 -7.75
CA LEU A 104 -4.52 -0.67 -8.06
C LEU A 104 -4.74 -0.35 -9.54
N TYR A 105 -5.36 -1.26 -10.26
CA TYR A 105 -5.65 -1.09 -11.67
C TYR A 105 -7.15 -1.19 -11.93
N VAL A 106 -7.76 -0.04 -12.26
CA VAL A 106 -9.22 0.12 -12.38
C VAL A 106 -9.90 -0.88 -13.32
N LYS A 107 -9.19 -1.47 -14.27
CA LYS A 107 -9.76 -2.48 -15.18
C LYS A 107 -9.91 -3.87 -14.54
N LEU A 108 -9.31 -4.10 -13.39
CA LEU A 108 -9.53 -5.31 -12.60
C LEU A 108 -10.78 -5.10 -11.74
N PRO A 109 -11.80 -5.97 -11.80
CA PRO A 109 -13.05 -5.78 -11.05
C PRO A 109 -12.86 -5.56 -9.55
N PHE A 110 -11.99 -6.35 -8.92
CA PHE A 110 -11.66 -6.20 -7.50
C PHE A 110 -11.05 -4.82 -7.20
N ASP A 111 -10.01 -4.42 -7.95
CA ASP A 111 -9.35 -3.13 -7.75
C ASP A 111 -10.29 -1.96 -8.08
N CYS A 112 -11.25 -2.13 -9.00
CA CYS A 112 -12.28 -1.13 -9.29
C CYS A 112 -13.16 -0.85 -8.07
N VAL A 113 -13.61 -1.90 -7.36
CA VAL A 113 -14.39 -1.75 -6.12
C VAL A 113 -13.54 -1.13 -5.01
N LEU A 114 -12.28 -1.55 -4.88
CA LEU A 114 -11.34 -0.96 -3.92
C LEU A 114 -11.10 0.53 -4.18
N LEU A 115 -10.87 0.91 -5.44
CA LEU A 115 -10.69 2.30 -5.85
C LEU A 115 -11.93 3.14 -5.54
N TYR A 116 -13.11 2.61 -5.83
CA TYR A 116 -14.37 3.25 -5.46
C TYR A 116 -14.45 3.44 -3.94
N GLY A 117 -14.17 2.39 -3.16
CA GLY A 117 -14.19 2.46 -1.70
C GLY A 117 -13.23 3.49 -1.12
N ILE A 118 -11.99 3.56 -1.64
CA ILE A 118 -10.97 4.52 -1.23
C ILE A 118 -11.41 5.95 -1.56
N CYS A 119 -11.86 6.20 -2.80
CA CYS A 119 -12.30 7.53 -3.23
C CYS A 119 -13.55 8.04 -2.49
N HIS A 120 -14.37 7.13 -1.96
CA HIS A 120 -15.61 7.45 -1.25
C HIS A 120 -15.51 7.26 0.28
N HIS A 121 -14.30 7.05 0.81
CA HIS A 121 -14.05 6.89 2.26
C HIS A 121 -14.89 5.79 2.92
N LEU A 122 -15.05 4.67 2.23
CA LEU A 122 -15.77 3.51 2.75
C LEU A 122 -14.93 2.75 3.77
N SER A 123 -15.59 2.07 4.72
CA SER A 123 -14.94 1.12 5.62
C SER A 123 -14.60 -0.19 4.91
N VAL A 124 -13.72 -1.00 5.51
CA VAL A 124 -13.39 -2.35 4.99
C VAL A 124 -14.65 -3.21 4.86
N VAL A 125 -15.57 -3.12 5.83
CA VAL A 125 -16.86 -3.84 5.81
C VAL A 125 -17.70 -3.41 4.61
N GLN A 126 -17.87 -2.09 4.39
CA GLN A 126 -18.65 -1.59 3.26
C GLN A 126 -18.06 -1.97 1.91
N ILE A 127 -16.72 -1.99 1.79
CA ILE A 127 -16.05 -2.47 0.58
C ILE A 127 -16.30 -3.96 0.39
N ASN A 128 -16.21 -4.75 1.47
CA ASN A 128 -16.50 -6.18 1.44
C ASN A 128 -17.94 -6.49 1.03
N ASP A 129 -18.92 -5.69 1.47
CA ASP A 129 -20.31 -5.83 1.05
C ASP A 129 -20.45 -5.64 -0.47
N ILE A 130 -19.82 -4.61 -1.03
CA ILE A 130 -19.83 -4.38 -2.49
C ILE A 130 -19.11 -5.52 -3.22
N LEU A 131 -17.95 -5.97 -2.73
CA LEU A 131 -17.23 -7.10 -3.34
C LEU A 131 -18.11 -8.35 -3.36
N TYR A 132 -18.81 -8.63 -2.25
CA TYR A 132 -19.72 -9.76 -2.13
C TYR A 132 -20.91 -9.67 -3.09
N ASP A 133 -21.55 -8.50 -3.18
CA ASP A 133 -22.70 -8.26 -4.07
C ASP A 133 -22.36 -8.49 -5.56
N TYR A 134 -21.11 -8.25 -5.94
CA TYR A 134 -20.60 -8.48 -7.29
C TYR A 134 -19.97 -9.88 -7.47
N GLY A 135 -20.06 -10.77 -6.48
CA GLY A 135 -19.53 -12.14 -6.54
C GLY A 135 -18.00 -12.21 -6.57
N LEU A 136 -17.32 -11.18 -6.07
CA LEU A 136 -15.86 -11.10 -5.99
C LEU A 136 -15.36 -11.64 -4.64
N GLU A 137 -14.07 -12.00 -4.59
CA GLU A 137 -13.44 -12.32 -3.32
C GLU A 137 -13.36 -11.07 -2.44
N THR A 138 -13.65 -11.21 -1.15
CA THR A 138 -13.58 -10.11 -0.18
C THR A 138 -12.15 -9.88 0.29
N LEU A 139 -11.90 -8.72 0.88
CA LEU A 139 -10.73 -8.46 1.72
C LEU A 139 -10.81 -9.32 2.99
N ARG A 140 -10.43 -10.60 2.87
CA ARG A 140 -10.36 -11.56 3.99
C ARG A 140 -9.27 -11.21 4.97
#